data_AF-A0A453PEN2-F1
#
_entry.id   AF-A0A453PEN2-F1
#
_cell.length_a   1.000
_cell.length_b   1.000
_cell.length_c   1.000
_cell.angle_alpha   90.00
_cell.angle_beta   90.00
_cell.angle_gamma   90.00
#
_symmetry.space_group_name_H-M   'P 1'
#
loop_
_entity.id
_entity.type
_entity.pdbx_description
1 polymer ?
#
loop_
_entity_poly.entity_id
_entity_poly.type
_entity_poly.pdbx_seq_one_letter_code
_entity_poly.pdbx_strand_id
1 'polypeptide(L)' 'VYEPLQTGLIAIDSMIPIGRGQREFIIGDRQTGKTAVATDTILNQKGQGVICVYVAIGQRASSVAQVVTTFHEEGA' A
#
# COMPACT_ATOMS: atom_id res chain seq x y z
N VAL A 1 -7.04 18.00 -6.24
CA VAL A 1 -7.43 16.71 -5.64
C VAL A 1 -8.04 17.02 -4.29
N TYR A 2 -9.28 16.62 -4.02
CA TYR A 2 -10.03 17.06 -2.83
C TYR A 2 -10.34 15.93 -1.83
N GLU A 3 -10.28 14.67 -2.25
CA GLU A 3 -10.55 13.53 -1.37
C GLU A 3 -9.23 12.91 -0.89
N PRO A 4 -9.04 12.72 0.42
CA PRO A 4 -7.85 12.06 0.96
C PRO A 4 -7.89 10.55 0.72
N LEU A 5 -6.72 9.94 0.56
CA LEU A 5 -6.50 8.49 0.62
C LEU A 5 -5.72 8.19 1.89
N GLN A 6 -6.32 7.45 2.81
CA GLN A 6 -5.72 7.15 4.11
C GLN A 6 -4.80 5.92 4.00
N THR A 7 -3.52 6.09 4.29
CA THR A 7 -2.56 4.98 4.29
C THR A 7 -2.67 4.10 5.54
N GLY A 8 -3.21 4.65 6.63
CA GLY A 8 -3.23 3.97 7.94
C GLY A 8 -1.92 4.12 8.70
N LEU A 9 -0.92 4.82 8.12
CA LEU A 9 0.35 5.11 8.75
C LEU A 9 0.35 6.55 9.23
N ILE A 10 0.33 6.74 10.56
CA ILE A 10 0.30 8.07 11.19
C ILE A 10 1.38 8.99 10.61
N ALA A 11 2.59 8.47 10.41
CA ALA A 11 3.70 9.25 9.87
C ALA A 11 3.42 9.82 8.46
N ILE A 12 2.73 9.06 7.60
CA ILE A 12 2.37 9.49 6.24
C ILE A 12 1.12 10.37 6.30
N ASP A 13 0.04 9.88 6.92
CA ASP A 13 -1.25 10.58 6.92
C ASP A 13 -1.17 11.96 7.62
N SER A 14 -0.22 12.17 8.53
CA SER A 14 0.02 13.46 9.18
C SER A 14 1.03 14.37 8.44
N MET A 15 2.20 13.85 8.05
CA MET A 15 3.29 14.69 7.52
C MET A 15 3.24 14.82 5.99
N ILE A 16 2.75 13.80 5.29
CA ILE A 16 2.75 13.70 3.83
C ILE A 16 1.38 13.13 3.38
N PRO A 17 0.27 13.87 3.57
CA PRO A 17 -1.05 13.37 3.22
C PRO A 17 -1.17 13.13 1.71
N ILE A 18 -1.77 11.99 1.33
CA ILE A 18 -1.94 11.60 -0.07
C ILE A 18 -3.40 11.83 -0.49
N GLY A 19 -3.59 12.51 -1.62
CA GLY A 19 -4.91 12.71 -2.23
C GLY A 19 -5.28 11.63 -3.26
N ARG A 20 -6.58 11.35 -3.45
CA ARG A 20 -7.06 10.46 -4.52
C ARG A 20 -6.76 11.03 -5.91
N GLY A 21 -5.99 10.28 -6.70
CA GLY A 21 -5.51 10.72 -8.03
C GLY A 21 -4.17 11.46 -8.00
N GLN A 22 -3.59 11.70 -6.82
CA GLN A 22 -2.19 12.08 -6.66
C GLN A 22 -1.28 10.86 -6.89
N ARG A 23 -0.09 11.10 -7.43
CA ARG A 23 0.95 10.08 -7.56
C ARG A 23 2.03 10.38 -6.53
N GLU A 24 2.21 9.47 -5.59
CA GLU A 24 3.22 9.59 -4.54
C GLU A 24 4.33 8.57 -4.78
N PHE A 25 5.59 8.98 -4.64
CA PHE A 25 6.74 8.11 -4.93
C PHE A 25 7.37 7.57 -3.64
N ILE A 26 7.44 6.24 -3.53
CA ILE A 26 8.09 5.56 -2.39
C ILE A 26 9.51 5.15 -2.80
N ILE A 27 10.51 5.80 -2.22
CA ILE A 27 11.94 5.55 -2.49
C ILE A 27 12.70 5.16 -1.21
N GLY A 28 13.75 4.36 -1.36
CA GLY A 28 14.65 3.98 -0.28
C GLY A 28 15.45 2.72 -0.58
N ASP A 29 16.44 2.42 0.25
CA ASP A 29 17.36 1.29 0.07
C ASP A 29 16.70 -0.08 0.21
N ARG A 30 17.42 -1.15 -0.12
CA ARG A 30 16.91 -2.52 0.03
C ARG A 30 16.51 -2.76 1.50
N GLN A 31 15.36 -3.41 1.71
CA GLN A 31 14.84 -3.77 3.04
C GLN A 31 14.43 -2.61 3.96
N THR A 32 14.08 -1.44 3.42
CA THR A 32 13.59 -0.29 4.22
C THR A 32 12.06 -0.19 4.37
N GLY A 33 11.32 -1.31 4.18
CA GLY A 33 9.87 -1.32 4.40
C GLY A 33 9.01 -0.73 3.27
N LYS A 34 9.57 -0.44 2.08
CA LYS A 34 8.80 0.08 0.93
C LYS A 34 7.56 -0.75 0.56
N THR A 35 7.71 -2.08 0.55
CA THR A 35 6.59 -2.99 0.27
C THR A 35 5.54 -2.93 1.37
N ALA A 36 5.98 -2.87 2.63
CA ALA A 36 5.07 -2.81 3.79
C ALA A 36 4.18 -1.56 3.72
N VAL A 37 4.74 -0.40 3.40
CA VAL A 37 3.96 0.84 3.21
C VAL A 37 2.85 0.63 2.18
N ALA A 38 3.14 -0.01 1.05
CA ALA A 38 2.15 -0.25 0.01
C ALA A 38 1.12 -1.31 0.42
N THR A 39 1.53 -2.41 1.05
CA THR A 39 0.61 -3.48 1.48
C THR A 39 -0.30 -3.00 2.60
N ASP A 40 0.23 -2.28 3.59
CA ASP A 40 -0.54 -1.75 4.73
C ASP A 40 -1.57 -0.72 4.25
N THR A 41 -1.18 0.11 3.27
CA THR A 41 -2.11 1.03 2.62
C THR A 41 -3.28 0.28 1.98
N ILE A 42 -3.00 -0.80 1.24
CA ILE A 42 -4.05 -1.61 0.60
C ILE A 42 -4.98 -2.24 1.65
N LEU A 43 -4.41 -2.81 2.71
CA LEU A 43 -5.19 -3.40 3.81
C LEU A 43 -6.08 -2.35 4.49
N ASN A 44 -5.56 -1.15 4.74
CA ASN A 44 -6.32 -0.07 5.34
C ASN A 44 -7.51 0.37 4.47
N GLN A 45 -7.39 0.27 3.14
CA GLN A 45 -8.45 0.62 2.21
C GLN A 45 -9.60 -0.39 2.12
N LYS A 46 -9.48 -1.55 2.79
CA LYS A 46 -10.55 -2.55 2.86
C LYS A 46 -11.87 -1.93 3.33
N GLY A 47 -12.92 -2.13 2.54
CA GLY A 47 -14.27 -1.62 2.86
C GLY A 47 -14.45 -0.11 2.66
N GLN A 48 -13.44 0.63 2.19
CA GLN A 48 -13.51 2.08 1.97
C GLN A 48 -13.92 2.48 0.54
N GLY A 49 -14.34 1.50 -0.27
CA GLY A 49 -14.76 1.73 -1.66
C GLY A 49 -13.61 2.11 -2.60
N VAL A 50 -12.36 1.80 -2.24
CA VAL A 50 -11.18 1.99 -3.08
C VAL A 50 -10.73 0.64 -3.62
N ILE A 51 -10.61 0.52 -4.94
CA ILE A 51 -10.09 -0.68 -5.58
C ILE A 51 -8.57 -0.57 -5.64
N CYS A 52 -7.89 -1.51 -4.99
CA CYS A 52 -6.44 -1.56 -4.94
C CYS A 52 -5.89 -2.56 -5.96
N VAL A 53 -4.82 -2.18 -6.66
CA VAL A 53 -4.11 -3.06 -7.61
C VAL A 53 -2.64 -3.09 -7.23
N TYR A 54 -2.13 -4.27 -6.90
CA TYR A 54 -0.71 -4.50 -6.57
C TYR A 54 -0.01 -5.19 -7.73
N VAL A 55 0.97 -4.51 -8.34
CA VAL A 55 1.73 -5.03 -9.49
C VAL A 55 3.16 -5.37 -9.04
N ALA A 56 3.48 -6.66 -8.99
CA ALA A 56 4.82 -7.14 -8.63
C ALA A 56 5.68 -7.35 -9.89
N ILE A 57 6.74 -6.53 -10.06
CA ILE A 57 7.67 -6.62 -11.20
C ILE A 57 9.03 -7.11 -10.72
N GLY A 58 9.55 -8.18 -11.33
CA GLY A 58 10.87 -8.73 -11.02
C GLY A 58 11.01 -9.28 -9.58
N GLN A 59 9.91 -9.59 -8.91
CA GLN A 59 9.91 -10.11 -7.55
C GLN A 59 10.00 -11.65 -7.53
N ARG A 60 10.50 -12.21 -6.43
CA ARG A 60 10.49 -13.66 -6.21
C ARG A 60 9.05 -14.15 -6.04
N ALA A 61 8.73 -15.29 -6.65
CA ALA A 61 7.39 -15.88 -6.57
C ALA A 61 6.94 -16.13 -5.13
N SER A 62 7.84 -16.57 -4.23
CA SER A 62 7.52 -16.78 -2.82
C SER A 62 7.15 -15.49 -2.08
N SER A 63 7.81 -14.37 -2.40
CA SER A 63 7.48 -13.06 -1.82
C SER A 63 6.12 -12.57 -2.30
N VAL A 64 5.79 -12.78 -3.58
CA VAL A 64 4.46 -12.46 -4.12
C VAL A 64 3.39 -13.34 -3.47
N ALA A 65 3.65 -14.64 -3.33
CA ALA A 65 2.72 -15.57 -2.68
C ALA A 65 2.42 -15.15 -1.25
N GLN A 66 3.43 -14.73 -0.47
CA GLN A 66 3.22 -14.21 0.89
C GLN A 66 2.28 -12.99 0.90
N VAL A 67 2.49 -12.01 0.02
CA VAL A 67 1.62 -10.82 -0.07
C VAL A 67 0.18 -11.21 -0.44
N VAL A 68 0.01 -12.12 -1.41
CA VAL A 68 -1.32 -12.61 -1.82
C VAL A 68 -2.02 -13.33 -0.67
N THR A 69 -1.30 -14.18 0.07
CA THR A 69 -1.83 -14.85 1.27
C THR A 69 -2.27 -13.83 2.31
N THR A 70 -1.44 -12.82 2.61
CA THR A 70 -1.79 -11.76 3.56
C THR A 70 -3.07 -11.02 3.16
N PHE A 71 -3.21 -10.63 1.89
CA PHE A 71 -4.43 -9.98 1.42
C PHE A 71 -5.66 -10.89 1.56
N HIS A 72 -5.53 -12.17 1.21
CA HIS A 72 -6.63 -13.12 1.34
C HIS A 72 -7.04 -13.39 2.80
N GLU A 73 -6.09 -13.49 3.73
CA GLU A 73 -6.35 -13.69 5.16
C GLU A 73 -7.03 -12.47 5.79
N GLU A 74 -6.56 -11.28 5.44
CA GLU A 74 -7.14 -10.02 5.91
C GLU A 74 -8.40 -9.62 5.13
N GLY A 75 -8.78 -10.35 4.09
CA GLY A 75 -9.98 -10.10 3.28
C GLY A 75 -9.93 -8.81 2.45
N ALA A 76 -8.75 -8.48 1.94
CA ALA A 76 -8.47 -7.35 1.04
C ALA A 76 -8.28 -7.82 -0.42
#